data_AF-A0A518KBQ2-F1
#
_entry.id   AF-A0A518KBQ2-F1
#
_cell.length_a   1.000
_cell.length_b   1.000
_cell.length_c   1.000
_cell.angle_alpha   90.00
_cell.angle_beta   90.00
_cell.angle_gamma   90.00
#
_symmetry.space_group_name_H-M   'P 1'
#
loop_
_entity.id
_entity.type
_entity.pdbx_description
1 polymer ?
#
loop_
_entity_poly.entity_id
_entity_poly.type
_entity_poly.pdbx_seq_one_letter_code
_entity_poly.pdbx_strand_id
1 'polypeptide(L)'
;MRSHSSRRILPIIAVTALATGAGPCFAATVLFAEDFNSVTLTASPTYGVPNAYSPVPPPGWDVSNSLPPGGVPEWRGWAMARKSFWQAVGAASGDAPGREQFTRGSGTIAVADPDLWNSPQIGQTGDPANRGGFFYSFLHTPVIDLDDRPAAEDRLTLAFDSSWLSLNCCDDGDYLDPPLFHRNNQTAVVRARVNGGAPIELLRWESAPYYDGNGFPTMMPMSLTGAPNTPNPFYRRFALDERVFIDLAALLSPAPTIAGGATRLKGDIQIEFAVENAGDDGWWAVDNIEMTSYATLLGDMNFSGDLDQGDYDAFALGMLDTQAYRIDFWGAYPVENGSLDSTFDFDDIPWFLEVMKDVGAPASAYAQAFFAIPEPTGAALSLIAMLSYAARRRPG
;
A
#
# COMPACT_ATOMS: atom_id res chain seq x y z
N MET A 1 -11.40 47.96 -54.52
CA MET A 1 -10.20 47.52 -53.78
C MET A 1 -10.65 46.50 -52.74
N ARG A 2 -10.11 45.27 -52.83
CA ARG A 2 -9.75 44.32 -51.74
C ARG A 2 -10.78 44.07 -50.63
N SER A 3 -11.09 42.86 -50.17
CA SER A 3 -10.57 41.51 -50.40
C SER A 3 -11.52 40.60 -49.61
N HIS A 4 -12.02 39.51 -50.22
CA HIS A 4 -12.62 38.41 -49.46
C HIS A 4 -11.56 37.77 -48.57
N SER A 5 -11.83 37.68 -47.27
CA SER A 5 -10.99 36.92 -46.33
C SER A 5 -11.63 35.54 -46.14
N SER A 6 -10.97 34.52 -46.68
CA SER A 6 -11.32 33.12 -46.52
C SER A 6 -11.00 32.65 -45.10
N ARG A 7 -11.99 32.14 -44.38
CA ARG A 7 -11.73 31.34 -43.18
C ARG A 7 -11.26 29.96 -43.64
N ARG A 8 -9.96 29.72 -43.52
CA ARG A 8 -9.32 28.43 -43.77
C ARG A 8 -9.84 27.42 -42.73
N ILE A 9 -10.49 26.38 -43.21
CA ILE A 9 -10.76 25.14 -42.48
C ILE A 9 -9.40 24.45 -42.33
N LEU A 10 -8.88 24.31 -41.10
CA LEU A 10 -7.72 23.46 -40.85
C LEU A 10 -8.13 21.98 -41.01
N PRO A 11 -7.35 21.14 -41.69
CA PRO A 11 -7.60 19.71 -41.69
C PRO A 11 -7.23 19.13 -40.33
N ILE A 12 -8.15 18.35 -39.75
CA ILE A 12 -7.87 17.43 -38.66
C ILE A 12 -6.89 16.40 -39.21
N ILE A 13 -5.65 16.45 -38.76
CA ILE A 13 -4.67 15.38 -39.00
C ILE A 13 -5.10 14.23 -38.09
N ALA A 14 -5.73 13.21 -38.69
CA ALA A 14 -5.87 11.91 -38.06
C ALA A 14 -4.46 11.31 -37.93
N VAL A 15 -3.92 11.31 -36.72
CA VAL A 15 -2.76 10.50 -36.38
C VAL A 15 -3.25 9.06 -36.29
N THR A 16 -3.04 8.30 -37.36
CA THR A 16 -3.17 6.84 -37.32
C THR A 16 -2.00 6.32 -36.49
N ALA A 17 -2.22 6.11 -35.19
CA ALA A 17 -1.30 5.33 -34.38
C ALA A 17 -1.24 3.92 -34.99
N LEU A 18 -0.05 3.50 -35.43
CA LEU A 18 0.19 2.09 -35.74
C LEU A 18 0.07 1.33 -34.42
N ALA A 19 -1.00 0.54 -34.28
CA ALA A 19 -1.10 -0.49 -33.25
C ALA A 19 -0.07 -1.57 -33.58
N THR A 20 1.11 -1.49 -32.97
CA THR A 20 2.04 -2.61 -32.89
C THR A 20 1.60 -3.50 -31.74
N GLY A 21 1.06 -4.68 -32.08
CA GLY A 21 0.96 -5.86 -31.23
C GLY A 21 0.38 -5.65 -29.83
N ALA A 22 -0.95 -5.52 -29.72
CA ALA A 22 -1.60 -5.90 -28.47
C ALA A 22 -1.60 -7.44 -28.42
N GLY A 23 -0.83 -8.02 -27.50
CA GLY A 23 -1.08 -9.38 -27.04
C GLY A 23 -2.52 -9.50 -26.50
N PRO A 24 -3.00 -10.71 -26.18
CA PRO A 24 -4.25 -10.83 -25.44
C PRO A 24 -4.08 -10.13 -24.09
N CYS A 25 -4.56 -8.89 -24.00
CA CYS A 25 -4.64 -8.16 -22.76
C CYS A 25 -5.67 -8.85 -21.87
N PHE A 26 -5.23 -9.44 -20.76
CA PHE A 26 -6.17 -9.96 -19.78
C PHE A 26 -6.58 -8.77 -18.91
N ALA A 27 -7.72 -8.16 -19.28
CA ALA A 27 -8.24 -7.00 -18.59
C ALA A 27 -8.41 -7.28 -17.09
N ALA A 28 -7.81 -6.43 -16.24
CA ALA A 28 -8.16 -6.35 -14.84
C ALA A 28 -9.49 -5.58 -14.68
N THR A 29 -10.34 -6.01 -13.75
CA THR A 29 -11.59 -5.33 -13.43
C THR A 29 -11.43 -4.49 -12.17
N VAL A 30 -11.49 -3.17 -12.33
CA VAL A 30 -11.60 -2.24 -11.19
C VAL A 30 -13.02 -2.29 -10.64
N LEU A 31 -13.17 -2.77 -9.42
CA LEU A 31 -14.45 -2.93 -8.72
C LEU A 31 -14.83 -1.67 -7.95
N PHE A 32 -13.82 -0.95 -7.48
CA PHE A 32 -13.99 0.25 -6.70
C PHE A 32 -12.77 1.16 -6.87
N ALA A 33 -13.00 2.47 -6.97
CA ALA A 33 -11.95 3.47 -6.95
C ALA A 33 -12.44 4.76 -6.26
N GLU A 34 -11.59 5.39 -5.46
CA GLU A 34 -11.84 6.67 -4.82
C GLU A 34 -10.55 7.51 -4.73
N ASP A 35 -10.64 8.75 -5.22
CA ASP A 35 -9.56 9.75 -5.20
C ASP A 35 -9.93 11.00 -4.37
N PHE A 36 -11.09 10.97 -3.71
CA PHE A 36 -11.69 12.03 -2.88
C PHE A 36 -11.90 13.39 -3.57
N ASN A 37 -11.58 13.54 -4.85
CA ASN A 37 -11.66 14.81 -5.57
C ASN A 37 -13.10 15.26 -5.83
N SER A 38 -14.06 14.33 -5.70
CA SER A 38 -15.49 14.61 -5.77
C SER A 38 -16.03 15.34 -4.53
N VAL A 39 -15.29 15.33 -3.42
CA VAL A 39 -15.74 15.91 -2.15
C VAL A 39 -15.78 17.44 -2.24
N THR A 40 -16.92 18.02 -1.84
CA THR A 40 -17.05 19.47 -1.73
C THR A 40 -16.37 19.96 -0.45
N LEU A 41 -15.25 20.65 -0.61
CA LEU A 41 -14.52 21.25 0.50
C LEU A 41 -15.14 22.58 0.96
N THR A 42 -15.02 22.84 2.25
CA THR A 42 -15.47 24.05 2.92
C THR A 42 -14.29 24.92 3.37
N ALA A 43 -14.58 26.11 3.91
CA ALA A 43 -13.55 26.91 4.54
C ALA A 43 -13.11 26.28 5.87
N SER A 44 -11.81 26.27 6.12
CA SER A 44 -11.22 25.84 7.39
C SER A 44 -11.72 26.74 8.53
N PRO A 45 -12.37 26.19 9.58
CA PRO A 45 -12.82 26.98 10.73
C PRO A 45 -11.68 27.66 11.50
N THR A 46 -10.52 27.01 11.58
CA THR A 46 -9.39 27.45 12.39
C THR A 46 -8.52 28.47 11.65
N TYR A 47 -8.24 28.21 10.38
CA TYR A 47 -7.29 28.99 9.59
C TYR A 47 -7.96 29.94 8.58
N GLY A 48 -9.28 29.82 8.38
CA GLY A 48 -10.05 30.66 7.45
C GLY A 48 -9.73 30.41 5.97
N VAL A 49 -8.99 29.34 5.65
CA VAL A 49 -8.60 29.02 4.27
C VAL A 49 -9.81 28.46 3.52
N PRO A 50 -10.24 29.06 2.39
CA PRO A 50 -11.37 28.55 1.62
C PRO A 50 -11.01 27.26 0.85
N ASN A 51 -12.03 26.41 0.62
CA ASN A 51 -11.91 25.13 -0.09
C ASN A 51 -10.76 24.27 0.45
N ALA A 52 -10.73 24.11 1.77
CA ALA A 52 -9.61 23.53 2.51
C ALA A 52 -9.93 22.12 3.02
N TYR A 53 -11.12 21.92 3.57
CA TYR A 53 -11.43 20.70 4.32
C TYR A 53 -12.93 20.36 4.32
N SER A 54 -13.26 19.10 4.52
CA SER A 54 -14.60 18.59 4.83
C SER A 54 -14.50 17.47 5.87
N PRO A 55 -15.33 17.47 6.94
CA PRO A 55 -15.46 16.34 7.84
C PRO A 55 -16.40 15.27 7.29
N VAL A 56 -17.07 15.55 6.17
CA VAL A 56 -18.01 14.64 5.51
C VAL A 56 -17.27 13.93 4.38
N PRO A 57 -17.21 12.58 4.38
CA PRO A 57 -16.58 11.81 3.32
C PRO A 57 -17.45 11.79 2.04
N PRO A 58 -16.97 11.21 0.92
CA PRO A 58 -17.77 11.03 -0.29
C PRO A 58 -19.07 10.24 -0.02
N PRO A 59 -20.09 10.33 -0.89
CA PRO A 59 -21.32 9.58 -0.73
C PRO A 59 -21.09 8.07 -0.55
N GLY A 60 -21.74 7.47 0.45
CA GLY A 60 -21.65 6.04 0.75
C GLY A 60 -20.50 5.64 1.68
N TRP A 61 -19.53 6.54 1.89
CA TRP A 61 -18.52 6.39 2.93
C TRP A 61 -19.07 6.84 4.28
N ASP A 62 -18.45 6.35 5.35
CA ASP A 62 -18.74 6.78 6.72
C ASP A 62 -17.44 7.10 7.48
N VAL A 63 -17.49 8.11 8.33
CA VAL A 63 -16.44 8.40 9.31
C VAL A 63 -17.06 8.24 10.68
N SER A 64 -16.52 7.30 11.46
CA SER A 64 -16.88 7.10 12.85
C SER A 64 -15.69 7.41 13.75
N ASN A 65 -15.92 8.15 14.83
CA ASN A 65 -14.86 8.66 15.69
C ASN A 65 -15.20 8.37 17.14
N SER A 66 -14.21 7.96 17.92
CA SER A 66 -14.27 7.87 19.38
C SER A 66 -13.20 8.77 19.97
N LEU A 67 -13.45 10.08 19.91
CA LEU A 67 -12.50 11.13 20.30
C LEU A 67 -13.04 11.93 21.48
N PRO A 68 -12.19 12.36 22.44
CA PRO A 68 -12.63 13.32 23.43
C PRO A 68 -13.05 14.67 22.82
N PRO A 69 -13.79 15.49 23.58
CA PRO A 69 -14.03 16.88 23.19
C PRO A 69 -12.70 17.65 23.15
N GLY A 70 -12.59 18.58 22.22
CA GLY A 70 -11.39 19.40 22.02
C GLY A 70 -10.45 18.94 20.91
N GLY A 71 -9.42 19.74 20.64
CA GLY A 71 -8.53 19.63 19.48
C GLY A 71 -9.03 20.40 18.25
N VAL A 72 -8.15 20.54 17.27
CA VAL A 72 -8.39 21.36 16.06
C VAL A 72 -9.54 20.77 15.22
N PRO A 73 -10.62 21.54 14.95
CA PRO A 73 -11.84 21.06 14.26
C PRO A 73 -11.62 20.31 12.95
N GLU A 74 -10.66 20.74 12.13
CA GLU A 74 -10.33 20.13 10.85
C GLU A 74 -9.85 18.68 10.99
N TRP A 75 -9.23 18.35 12.12
CA TRP A 75 -8.52 17.10 12.35
C TRP A 75 -9.20 16.24 13.42
N ARG A 76 -10.48 16.50 13.75
CA ARG A 76 -11.27 15.69 14.68
C ARG A 76 -11.73 14.38 14.03
N GLY A 77 -10.77 13.50 13.75
CA GLY A 77 -10.98 12.23 13.05
C GLY A 77 -10.50 12.31 11.60
N TRP A 78 -10.93 11.34 10.80
CA TRP A 78 -10.68 11.33 9.36
C TRP A 78 -11.40 12.51 8.71
N ALA A 79 -10.66 13.27 7.91
CA ALA A 79 -11.17 14.42 7.20
C ALA A 79 -10.66 14.43 5.77
N MET A 80 -11.48 14.96 4.87
CA MET A 80 -11.12 15.14 3.47
C MET A 80 -10.51 16.53 3.34
N ALA A 81 -9.25 16.63 2.99
CA ALA A 81 -8.51 17.88 2.98
C ALA A 81 -7.83 18.11 1.63
N ARG A 82 -7.83 19.37 1.17
CA ARG A 82 -6.97 19.75 0.04
C ARG A 82 -5.53 19.56 0.47
N LYS A 83 -4.78 18.73 -0.26
CA LYS A 83 -3.40 18.35 0.08
C LYS A 83 -2.51 19.56 0.36
N SER A 84 -2.58 20.59 -0.48
CA SER A 84 -1.79 21.81 -0.31
C SER A 84 -2.13 22.61 0.94
N PHE A 85 -3.38 22.55 1.41
CA PHE A 85 -3.78 23.18 2.68
C PHE A 85 -3.20 22.42 3.86
N TRP A 86 -3.36 21.09 3.88
CA TRP A 86 -2.80 20.21 4.92
C TRP A 86 -1.28 20.38 5.07
N GLN A 87 -0.55 20.41 3.94
CA GLN A 87 0.89 20.66 3.92
C GLN A 87 1.26 22.04 4.48
N ALA A 88 0.49 23.08 4.10
CA ALA A 88 0.77 24.44 4.55
C ALA A 88 0.54 24.64 6.04
N VAL A 89 -0.49 24.00 6.63
CA VAL A 89 -0.75 24.14 8.07
C VAL A 89 0.31 23.44 8.90
N GLY A 90 0.76 22.22 8.56
CA GLY A 90 1.84 21.57 9.29
C GLY A 90 3.12 22.41 9.32
N ALA A 91 3.50 22.99 8.16
CA ALA A 91 4.64 23.90 8.08
C ALA A 91 4.48 25.18 8.92
N ALA A 92 3.26 25.71 9.05
CA ALA A 92 2.99 26.90 9.84
C ALA A 92 2.90 26.63 11.35
N SER A 93 2.58 25.40 11.74
CA SER A 93 2.41 24.95 13.13
C SER A 93 3.73 24.69 13.84
N GLY A 94 4.79 24.44 13.05
CA GLY A 94 6.11 24.08 13.58
C GLY A 94 6.24 22.57 13.89
N ASP A 95 5.27 21.78 13.46
CA ASP A 95 5.26 20.32 13.60
C ASP A 95 6.31 19.67 12.71
N ALA A 96 6.46 18.35 12.82
CA ALA A 96 7.46 17.64 12.05
C ALA A 96 7.28 17.83 10.53
N PRO A 97 8.39 18.04 9.80
CA PRO A 97 8.36 18.11 8.34
C PRO A 97 8.01 16.73 7.75
N GLY A 98 7.52 16.71 6.51
CA GLY A 98 7.27 15.46 5.78
C GLY A 98 5.97 15.43 5.00
N ARG A 99 4.97 16.25 5.34
CA ARG A 99 3.68 16.31 4.64
C ARG A 99 3.86 16.65 3.16
N GLU A 100 4.86 17.47 2.83
CA GLU A 100 5.24 17.85 1.46
C GLU A 100 5.75 16.68 0.60
N GLN A 101 6.19 15.60 1.24
CA GLN A 101 6.74 14.43 0.56
C GLN A 101 5.65 13.53 -0.01
N PHE A 102 4.39 13.66 0.43
CA PHE A 102 3.30 12.87 -0.15
C PHE A 102 2.97 13.34 -1.57
N THR A 103 3.71 12.82 -2.56
CA THR A 103 3.61 13.22 -3.97
C THR A 103 2.63 12.36 -4.76
N ARG A 104 2.35 11.13 -4.31
CA ARG A 104 1.39 10.21 -4.93
C ARG A 104 -0.06 10.64 -4.75
N GLY A 105 -0.41 11.21 -3.59
CA GLY A 105 -1.72 11.81 -3.38
C GLY A 105 -1.89 13.11 -4.19
N SER A 106 -3.12 13.50 -4.53
CA SER A 106 -3.39 14.69 -5.33
C SER A 106 -4.72 15.36 -4.96
N GLY A 107 -4.89 16.64 -5.28
CA GLY A 107 -6.16 17.34 -5.05
C GLY A 107 -6.66 17.29 -3.59
N THR A 108 -7.76 16.58 -3.37
CA THR A 108 -8.33 16.26 -2.06
C THR A 108 -7.87 14.87 -1.63
N ILE A 109 -7.41 14.74 -0.40
CA ILE A 109 -6.95 13.47 0.19
C ILE A 109 -7.71 13.19 1.50
N ALA A 110 -7.76 11.93 1.94
CA ALA A 110 -8.25 11.59 3.27
C ALA A 110 -7.10 11.65 4.28
N VAL A 111 -7.32 12.29 5.43
CA VAL A 111 -6.29 12.56 6.44
C VAL A 111 -6.84 12.29 7.83
N ALA A 112 -6.12 11.48 8.61
CA ALA A 112 -6.22 11.42 10.06
C ALA A 112 -4.91 11.98 10.65
N ASP A 113 -4.99 13.16 11.27
CA ASP A 113 -3.84 13.92 11.75
C ASP A 113 -3.95 14.16 13.27
N PRO A 114 -3.65 13.14 14.11
CA PRO A 114 -3.71 13.27 15.56
C PRO A 114 -2.68 14.28 16.10
N ASP A 115 -1.55 14.50 15.42
CA ASP A 115 -0.55 15.55 15.70
C ASP A 115 -1.19 16.96 15.63
N LEU A 116 -1.75 17.35 14.48
CA LEU A 116 -2.44 18.64 14.37
C LEU A 116 -3.73 18.71 15.21
N TRP A 117 -4.41 17.60 15.45
CA TRP A 117 -5.56 17.55 16.35
C TRP A 117 -5.15 17.85 17.80
N ASN A 118 -4.03 17.28 18.25
CA ASN A 118 -3.55 17.41 19.62
C ASN A 118 -2.78 18.73 19.86
N SER A 119 -2.27 19.36 18.79
CA SER A 119 -1.45 20.57 18.80
C SER A 119 -1.98 21.68 19.72
N PRO A 120 -1.33 21.95 20.87
CA PRO A 120 -1.73 23.03 21.78
C PRO A 120 -1.46 24.44 21.21
N GLN A 121 -0.68 24.56 20.15
CA GLN A 121 -0.21 25.83 19.57
C GLN A 121 -1.27 26.50 18.69
N ILE A 122 -2.32 25.78 18.27
CA ILE A 122 -3.33 26.28 17.34
C ILE A 122 -4.69 26.43 18.00
N GLY A 123 -4.86 27.58 18.66
CA GLY A 123 -6.14 28.27 18.77
C GLY A 123 -7.39 27.44 19.09
N GLN A 124 -7.51 27.06 20.36
CA GLN A 124 -8.68 26.56 21.10
C GLN A 124 -8.82 25.02 21.23
N THR A 125 -8.78 24.59 22.51
CA THR A 125 -9.08 23.26 23.09
C THR A 125 -7.99 22.18 23.02
N GLY A 126 -6.73 22.59 23.16
CA GLY A 126 -5.54 21.77 22.98
C GLY A 126 -5.37 20.54 23.86
N ASP A 127 -4.27 19.84 23.61
CA ASP A 127 -3.79 18.67 24.35
C ASP A 127 -4.87 17.65 24.79
N PRO A 128 -5.86 17.32 23.93
CA PRO A 128 -6.93 16.37 24.25
C PRO A 128 -6.40 14.96 24.56
N ALA A 129 -5.31 14.53 23.92
CA ALA A 129 -4.72 13.22 24.16
C ALA A 129 -4.29 13.03 25.61
N ASN A 130 -3.72 14.07 26.23
CA ASN A 130 -3.30 14.03 27.63
C ASN A 130 -4.44 14.15 28.63
N ARG A 131 -5.63 14.65 28.24
CA ARG A 131 -6.70 15.03 29.19
C ARG A 131 -8.02 14.30 29.02
N GLY A 132 -8.34 13.88 27.81
CA GLY A 132 -9.65 13.33 27.46
C GLY A 132 -9.60 11.91 26.89
N GLY A 133 -8.44 11.49 26.39
CA GLY A 133 -8.23 10.16 25.82
C GLY A 133 -7.56 10.23 24.45
N PHE A 134 -7.09 9.08 23.98
CA PHE A 134 -6.38 8.99 22.71
C PHE A 134 -7.30 9.10 21.49
N PHE A 135 -6.68 9.30 20.34
CA PHE A 135 -7.34 9.44 19.06
C PHE A 135 -7.78 8.08 18.50
N TYR A 136 -9.07 7.93 18.25
CA TYR A 136 -9.68 6.80 17.55
C TYR A 136 -10.60 7.32 16.45
N SER A 137 -10.29 6.94 15.22
CA SER A 137 -11.00 7.39 14.03
C SER A 137 -10.99 6.31 12.96
N PHE A 138 -12.15 6.06 12.38
CA PHE A 138 -12.41 4.98 11.44
C PHE A 138 -13.06 5.56 10.18
N LEU A 139 -12.46 5.29 9.02
CA LEU A 139 -13.00 5.63 7.71
C LEU A 139 -13.42 4.35 7.00
N HIS A 140 -14.70 4.24 6.65
CA HIS A 140 -15.26 3.06 6.02
C HIS A 140 -15.62 3.33 4.58
N THR A 141 -15.20 2.45 3.68
CA THR A 141 -15.69 2.44 2.30
C THR A 141 -17.20 2.17 2.26
N PRO A 142 -17.87 2.47 1.13
CA PRO A 142 -19.11 1.79 0.79
C PRO A 142 -18.93 0.27 0.80
N VAL A 143 -20.04 -0.46 0.81
CA VAL A 143 -20.03 -1.89 0.54
C VAL A 143 -19.72 -2.11 -0.94
N ILE A 144 -18.69 -2.90 -1.23
CA ILE A 144 -18.20 -3.21 -2.58
C ILE A 144 -18.70 -4.62 -2.94
N ASP A 145 -19.44 -4.72 -4.04
CA ASP A 145 -19.92 -5.99 -4.59
C ASP A 145 -18.80 -6.71 -5.35
N LEU A 146 -18.61 -8.00 -5.08
CA LEU A 146 -17.59 -8.86 -5.70
C LEU A 146 -18.18 -9.90 -6.66
N ASP A 147 -19.50 -9.96 -6.82
CA ASP A 147 -20.18 -10.99 -7.62
C ASP A 147 -20.11 -10.73 -9.13
N ASP A 148 -19.93 -9.47 -9.55
CA ASP A 148 -19.84 -9.07 -10.97
C ASP A 148 -18.47 -9.36 -11.61
N ARG A 149 -17.54 -9.95 -10.86
CA ARG A 149 -16.20 -10.30 -11.34
C ARG A 149 -16.22 -11.39 -12.41
N PRO A 150 -15.48 -11.23 -13.52
CA PRO A 150 -15.27 -12.29 -14.49
C PRO A 150 -14.76 -13.58 -13.84
N ALA A 151 -15.26 -14.73 -14.30
CA ALA A 151 -14.93 -16.03 -13.68
C ALA A 151 -13.44 -16.41 -13.78
N ALA A 152 -12.70 -15.78 -14.70
CA ALA A 152 -11.26 -15.97 -14.84
C ALA A 152 -10.45 -15.14 -13.84
N GLU A 153 -11.05 -14.12 -13.21
CA GLU A 153 -10.40 -13.24 -12.25
C GLU A 153 -10.55 -13.79 -10.82
N ASP A 154 -9.56 -14.56 -10.38
CA ASP A 154 -9.54 -15.26 -9.10
C ASP A 154 -8.71 -14.53 -8.02
N ARG A 155 -8.00 -13.46 -8.39
CA ARG A 155 -7.25 -12.60 -7.46
C ARG A 155 -8.03 -11.32 -7.13
N LEU A 156 -7.73 -10.74 -5.97
CA LEU A 156 -8.36 -9.52 -5.48
C LEU A 156 -7.34 -8.72 -4.67
N THR A 157 -7.10 -7.47 -5.06
CA THR A 157 -6.12 -6.61 -4.40
C THR A 157 -6.77 -5.30 -3.99
N LEU A 158 -6.47 -4.87 -2.76
CA LEU A 158 -6.70 -3.51 -2.30
C LEU A 158 -5.41 -2.71 -2.45
N ALA A 159 -5.47 -1.58 -3.13
CA ALA A 159 -4.36 -0.64 -3.28
C ALA A 159 -4.76 0.75 -2.77
N PHE A 160 -3.79 1.52 -2.26
CA PHE A 160 -3.97 2.94 -1.91
C PHE A 160 -2.61 3.62 -1.78
N ASP A 161 -2.54 4.90 -2.10
CA ASP A 161 -1.38 5.74 -1.80
C ASP A 161 -1.44 6.20 -0.34
N SER A 162 -0.30 6.22 0.35
CA SER A 162 -0.22 6.42 1.79
C SER A 162 0.93 7.35 2.17
N SER A 163 0.65 8.21 3.15
CA SER A 163 1.64 8.98 3.90
C SER A 163 1.47 8.70 5.39
N TRP A 164 2.40 7.95 5.96
CA TRP A 164 2.44 7.60 7.38
C TRP A 164 3.66 8.23 8.04
N LEU A 165 3.41 9.07 9.05
CA LEU A 165 4.46 9.51 9.97
C LEU A 165 4.19 8.94 11.35
N SER A 166 5.22 8.30 11.91
CA SER A 166 5.32 7.99 13.33
C SER A 166 6.61 8.58 13.89
N LEU A 167 6.49 9.61 14.71
CA LEU A 167 7.66 10.27 15.31
C LEU A 167 8.03 9.64 16.65
N ASN A 168 7.03 9.52 17.50
CA ASN A 168 7.17 9.07 18.85
C ASN A 168 6.06 8.09 19.21
N CYS A 169 6.17 7.57 20.42
CA CYS A 169 5.05 6.97 21.10
C CYS A 169 5.22 7.25 22.59
N CYS A 170 4.16 6.91 23.30
CA CYS A 170 4.22 6.54 24.70
C CYS A 170 4.64 7.70 25.61
N ASP A 171 4.25 8.91 25.26
CA ASP A 171 4.51 10.16 25.98
C ASP A 171 3.24 11.01 26.17
N ASP A 172 2.09 10.54 25.71
CA ASP A 172 0.78 11.12 25.97
C ASP A 172 -0.04 10.33 26.98
N GLY A 173 -1.09 10.97 27.49
CA GLY A 173 -2.01 10.46 28.48
C GLY A 173 -1.71 10.93 29.90
N ASP A 174 -0.90 11.98 30.09
CA ASP A 174 -0.41 12.51 31.38
C ASP A 174 -1.48 12.64 32.49
N TYR A 175 -2.72 12.97 32.13
CA TYR A 175 -3.82 13.22 33.06
C TYR A 175 -4.99 12.22 32.93
N LEU A 176 -4.79 11.12 32.22
CA LEU A 176 -5.78 10.05 32.09
C LEU A 176 -5.80 9.12 33.32
N ASP A 177 -6.59 8.05 33.29
CA ASP A 177 -6.47 7.02 34.32
C ASP A 177 -5.06 6.40 34.26
N PRO A 178 -4.43 6.05 35.41
CA PRO A 178 -3.05 5.55 35.44
C PRO A 178 -2.70 4.39 34.47
N PRO A 179 -3.62 3.48 34.10
CA PRO A 179 -3.35 2.48 33.07
C PRO A 179 -3.08 3.04 31.67
N LEU A 180 -3.51 4.27 31.37
CA LEU A 180 -3.34 4.95 30.07
C LEU A 180 -2.17 5.93 30.07
N PHE A 181 -1.50 6.17 31.21
CA PHE A 181 -0.35 7.06 31.29
C PHE A 181 0.78 6.62 30.37
N HIS A 182 1.16 7.47 29.42
CA HIS A 182 2.29 7.25 28.52
C HIS A 182 2.16 5.92 27.75
N ARG A 183 0.93 5.61 27.34
CA ARG A 183 0.57 4.35 26.64
C ARG A 183 0.03 4.57 25.23
N ASN A 184 -0.01 5.80 24.73
CA ASN A 184 -0.27 6.04 23.31
C ASN A 184 0.73 5.27 22.47
N ASN A 185 0.23 4.72 21.37
CA ASN A 185 0.97 4.05 20.35
C ASN A 185 0.11 4.18 19.11
N GLN A 186 0.31 5.27 18.36
CA GLN A 186 -0.44 5.52 17.13
C GLN A 186 -0.39 4.26 16.26
N THR A 187 -1.57 3.72 16.00
CA THR A 187 -1.77 2.44 15.34
C THR A 187 -2.64 2.65 14.12
N ALA A 188 -2.08 2.45 12.93
CA ALA A 188 -2.84 2.38 11.69
C ALA A 188 -3.25 0.93 11.43
N VAL A 189 -4.54 0.71 11.17
CA VAL A 189 -5.07 -0.62 10.86
C VAL A 189 -5.94 -0.55 9.62
N VAL A 190 -5.74 -1.50 8.69
CA VAL A 190 -6.70 -1.77 7.61
C VAL A 190 -7.46 -3.04 7.97
N ARG A 191 -8.79 -2.99 7.94
CA ARG A 191 -9.64 -4.15 8.20
C ARG A 191 -10.62 -4.39 7.05
N ALA A 192 -10.97 -5.64 6.81
CA ALA A 192 -12.04 -6.03 5.91
C ALA A 192 -13.20 -6.69 6.66
N ARG A 193 -14.43 -6.38 6.24
CA ARG A 193 -15.64 -7.12 6.61
C ARG A 193 -16.20 -7.77 5.37
N VAL A 194 -16.18 -9.09 5.33
CA VAL A 194 -16.73 -9.88 4.23
C VAL A 194 -18.15 -10.31 4.60
N ASN A 195 -19.13 -10.01 3.74
CA ASN A 195 -20.54 -10.35 3.91
C ASN A 195 -21.12 -9.93 5.27
N GLY A 196 -20.73 -8.75 5.76
CA GLY A 196 -21.17 -8.22 7.06
C GLY A 196 -20.61 -8.99 8.28
N GLY A 197 -19.59 -9.82 8.09
CA GLY A 197 -18.95 -10.61 9.15
C GLY A 197 -18.11 -9.79 10.15
N ALA A 198 -17.39 -10.52 11.00
CA ALA A 198 -16.41 -9.94 11.91
C ALA A 198 -15.27 -9.26 11.10
N PRO A 199 -14.70 -8.15 11.61
CA PRO A 199 -13.60 -7.50 10.92
C PRO A 199 -12.35 -8.39 10.96
N ILE A 200 -11.68 -8.48 9.82
CA ILE A 200 -10.42 -9.20 9.64
C ILE A 200 -9.32 -8.15 9.47
N GLU A 201 -8.31 -8.20 10.31
CA GLU A 201 -7.14 -7.31 10.21
C GLU A 201 -6.27 -7.71 9.00
N LEU A 202 -6.04 -6.76 8.11
CA LEU A 202 -5.27 -6.95 6.87
C LEU A 202 -3.87 -6.34 6.97
N LEU A 203 -3.77 -5.23 7.69
CA LEU A 203 -2.55 -4.48 7.89
C LEU A 203 -2.59 -3.83 9.25
N ARG A 204 -1.45 -3.83 9.95
CA ARG A 204 -1.22 -3.09 11.19
C ARG A 204 0.16 -2.45 11.15
N TRP A 205 0.19 -1.16 11.44
CA TRP A 205 1.40 -0.37 11.65
C TRP A 205 1.31 0.32 13.00
N GLU A 206 2.39 0.27 13.76
CA GLU A 206 2.50 0.90 15.07
C GLU A 206 3.73 1.80 15.13
N SER A 207 3.63 2.90 15.89
CA SER A 207 4.74 3.83 16.10
C SER A 207 5.82 3.30 17.04
N ALA A 208 5.46 2.45 18.00
CA ALA A 208 6.39 1.95 19.00
C ALA A 208 7.31 0.85 18.43
N PRO A 209 8.65 1.00 18.47
CA PRO A 209 9.58 -0.02 18.00
C PRO A 209 9.74 -1.22 18.93
N TYR A 210 9.37 -1.09 20.20
CA TYR A 210 9.53 -2.15 21.20
C TYR A 210 8.33 -2.22 22.16
N TYR A 211 8.28 -3.33 22.89
CA TYR A 211 7.44 -3.55 24.05
C TYR A 211 8.29 -3.85 25.29
N ASP A 212 7.95 -3.24 26.43
CA ASP A 212 8.62 -3.48 27.69
C ASP A 212 8.27 -4.86 28.29
N GLY A 213 8.89 -5.21 29.43
CA GLY A 213 8.65 -6.50 30.10
C GLY A 213 7.22 -6.73 30.61
N ASN A 214 6.37 -5.69 30.62
CA ASN A 214 4.95 -5.78 30.96
C ASN A 214 4.05 -5.74 29.71
N GLY A 215 4.64 -5.67 28.50
CA GLY A 215 3.91 -5.59 27.24
C GLY A 215 3.45 -4.18 26.87
N PHE A 216 3.97 -3.13 27.52
CA PHE A 216 3.64 -1.75 27.14
C PHE A 216 4.53 -1.25 26.01
N PRO A 217 3.99 -0.45 25.08
CA PRO A 217 4.77 0.10 23.98
C PRO A 217 5.88 1.02 24.52
N THR A 218 7.02 1.06 23.84
CA THR A 218 8.15 1.93 24.22
C THR A 218 9.08 2.20 23.05
N MET A 219 9.70 3.38 23.06
CA MET A 219 10.78 3.76 22.14
C MET A 219 12.15 3.17 22.53
N MET A 220 12.27 2.64 23.74
CA MET A 220 13.56 2.21 24.28
C MET A 220 13.87 0.75 23.90
N PRO A 221 15.05 0.45 23.32
CA PRO A 221 15.47 -0.94 23.06
C PRO A 221 15.82 -1.71 24.33
N MET A 222 16.05 -1.02 25.44
CA MET A 222 16.47 -1.58 26.71
C MET A 222 15.61 -1.01 27.84
N SER A 223 15.24 -1.86 28.78
CA SER A 223 14.57 -1.47 30.03
C SER A 223 15.53 -0.74 30.98
N LEU A 224 14.97 -0.12 32.03
CA LEU A 224 15.74 0.55 33.09
C LEU A 224 16.70 -0.38 33.84
N THR A 225 16.45 -1.69 33.83
CA THR A 225 17.33 -2.70 34.45
C THR A 225 18.44 -3.19 33.52
N GLY A 226 18.48 -2.70 32.29
CA GLY A 226 19.43 -3.14 31.26
C GLY A 226 19.06 -4.47 30.59
N ALA A 227 17.86 -5.00 30.81
CA ALA A 227 17.34 -6.11 30.00
C ALA A 227 16.78 -5.58 28.66
N PRO A 228 16.96 -6.30 27.53
CA PRO A 228 16.42 -5.88 26.24
C PRO A 228 14.89 -5.93 26.23
N ASN A 229 14.27 -4.92 25.63
CA ASN A 229 12.84 -4.91 25.35
C ASN A 229 12.53 -5.74 24.09
N THR A 230 11.28 -6.20 23.96
CA THR A 230 10.86 -7.06 22.85
C THR A 230 10.63 -6.22 21.60
N PRO A 231 11.27 -6.50 20.45
CA PRO A 231 10.98 -5.80 19.21
C PRO A 231 9.51 -5.95 18.80
N ASN A 232 8.89 -4.85 18.39
CA ASN A 232 7.52 -4.86 17.88
C ASN A 232 7.51 -5.27 16.40
N PRO A 233 6.87 -6.41 16.05
CA PRO A 233 6.79 -6.85 14.64
C PRO A 233 5.94 -5.92 13.76
N PHE A 234 5.10 -5.07 14.36
CA PHE A 234 4.24 -4.11 13.65
C PHE A 234 4.84 -2.71 13.57
N TYR A 235 6.06 -2.50 14.09
CA TYR A 235 6.69 -1.20 14.05
C TYR A 235 6.91 -0.73 12.61
N ARG A 236 6.37 0.46 12.30
CA ARG A 236 6.51 1.11 11.01
C ARG A 236 7.07 2.51 11.21
N ARG A 237 8.39 2.65 11.05
CA ARG A 237 9.14 3.90 11.36
C ARG A 237 8.56 5.19 10.77
N PHE A 238 8.34 5.24 9.46
CA PHE A 238 7.64 6.29 8.70
C PHE A 238 7.77 5.95 7.22
N ALA A 239 6.76 6.28 6.44
CA ALA A 239 6.74 6.11 4.99
C ALA A 239 5.82 7.19 4.41
N LEU A 240 6.44 8.28 3.95
CA LEU A 240 5.73 9.53 3.67
C LEU A 240 5.12 9.60 2.27
N ASP A 241 5.47 8.65 1.40
CA ASP A 241 5.02 8.58 0.01
C ASP A 241 5.16 7.16 -0.53
N GLU A 242 4.24 6.28 -0.16
CA GLU A 242 4.23 4.90 -0.65
C GLU A 242 2.90 4.57 -1.30
N ARG A 243 2.89 3.54 -2.15
CA ARG A 243 1.66 2.87 -2.54
C ARG A 243 1.60 1.53 -1.83
N VAL A 244 0.56 1.33 -1.05
CA VAL A 244 0.30 0.12 -0.28
C VAL A 244 -0.56 -0.79 -1.11
N PHE A 245 -0.25 -2.08 -1.03
CA PHE A 245 -1.01 -3.12 -1.70
C PHE A 245 -1.22 -4.29 -0.74
N ILE A 246 -2.45 -4.81 -0.72
CA ILE A 246 -2.86 -5.91 0.12
C ILE A 246 -3.54 -6.93 -0.78
N ASP A 247 -2.89 -8.07 -0.98
CA ASP A 247 -3.49 -9.24 -1.62
C ASP A 247 -4.54 -9.83 -0.67
N LEU A 248 -5.80 -9.80 -1.09
CA LEU A 248 -6.92 -10.36 -0.35
C LEU A 248 -7.13 -11.84 -0.68
N ALA A 249 -6.25 -12.45 -1.48
CA ALA A 249 -6.34 -13.86 -1.84
C ALA A 249 -6.28 -14.79 -0.61
N ALA A 250 -5.58 -14.38 0.45
CA ALA A 250 -5.54 -15.15 1.70
C ALA A 250 -6.90 -15.17 2.42
N LEU A 251 -7.77 -14.18 2.22
CA LEU A 251 -9.15 -14.20 2.71
C LEU A 251 -10.04 -15.20 1.95
N LEU A 252 -9.57 -15.74 0.81
CA LEU A 252 -10.29 -16.67 -0.06
C LEU A 252 -10.26 -18.12 0.43
N SER A 253 -9.59 -18.45 1.53
CA SER A 253 -9.42 -19.84 1.98
C SER A 253 -10.04 -20.13 3.34
N PRO A 254 -10.94 -21.13 3.46
CA PRO A 254 -10.72 -22.21 4.39
C PRO A 254 -9.74 -23.24 3.78
N ALA A 255 -9.09 -24.00 4.64
CA ALA A 255 -8.16 -25.10 4.33
C ALA A 255 -8.72 -26.15 3.33
N PRO A 256 -7.90 -27.13 2.86
CA PRO A 256 -7.99 -27.73 1.54
C PRO A 256 -9.29 -28.48 1.30
N THR A 257 -9.91 -28.25 0.14
CA THR A 257 -10.75 -29.25 -0.50
C THR A 257 -10.25 -29.50 -1.91
N ILE A 258 -9.74 -30.72 -2.08
CA ILE A 258 -9.41 -31.39 -3.32
C ILE A 258 -10.56 -31.24 -4.33
N ALA A 259 -10.17 -31.07 -5.60
CA ALA A 259 -10.97 -31.06 -6.83
C ALA A 259 -11.38 -29.69 -7.40
N GLY A 260 -10.40 -28.99 -7.97
CA GLY A 260 -10.54 -28.42 -9.32
C GLY A 260 -11.40 -27.17 -9.52
N GLY A 261 -11.72 -26.42 -8.47
CA GLY A 261 -12.31 -25.08 -8.60
C GLY A 261 -11.56 -24.09 -7.72
N ALA A 262 -11.06 -23.00 -8.31
CA ALA A 262 -10.50 -21.89 -7.54
C ALA A 262 -11.58 -21.33 -6.59
N THR A 263 -11.28 -21.31 -5.28
CA THR A 263 -12.17 -20.72 -4.28
C THR A 263 -12.09 -19.20 -4.43
N ARG A 264 -13.14 -18.57 -4.96
CA ARG A 264 -13.23 -17.11 -5.09
C ARG A 264 -14.12 -16.52 -3.99
N LEU A 265 -13.77 -15.35 -3.46
CA LEU A 265 -14.65 -14.58 -2.58
C LEU A 265 -15.94 -14.27 -3.36
N LYS A 266 -17.07 -14.23 -2.67
CA LYS A 266 -18.35 -13.84 -3.26
C LYS A 266 -19.13 -12.99 -2.28
N GLY A 267 -20.09 -12.25 -2.82
CA GLY A 267 -20.87 -11.24 -2.12
C GLY A 267 -20.04 -9.99 -1.89
N ASP A 268 -20.11 -9.46 -0.68
CA ASP A 268 -19.76 -8.07 -0.43
C ASP A 268 -18.53 -7.93 0.47
N ILE A 269 -17.76 -6.86 0.27
CA ILE A 269 -16.66 -6.47 1.15
C ILE A 269 -16.74 -4.98 1.52
N GLN A 270 -16.44 -4.65 2.77
CA GLN A 270 -16.23 -3.29 3.23
C GLN A 270 -14.83 -3.17 3.84
N ILE A 271 -14.11 -2.09 3.49
CA ILE A 271 -12.78 -1.80 4.02
C ILE A 271 -12.88 -0.67 5.05
N GLU A 272 -12.14 -0.82 6.14
CA GLU A 272 -12.00 0.16 7.21
C GLU A 272 -10.53 0.58 7.31
N PHE A 273 -10.28 1.90 7.28
CA PHE A 273 -9.00 2.51 7.59
C PHE A 273 -9.11 3.15 8.98
N ALA A 274 -8.38 2.60 9.95
CA ALA A 274 -8.44 3.03 11.35
C ALA A 274 -7.12 3.67 11.79
N VAL A 275 -7.21 4.81 12.49
CA VAL A 275 -6.12 5.32 13.34
C VAL A 275 -6.58 5.23 14.77
N GLU A 276 -5.80 4.54 15.59
CA GLU A 276 -6.13 4.19 16.96
C GLU A 276 -5.00 4.56 17.92
N ASN A 277 -5.35 4.79 19.19
CA ASN A 277 -4.42 4.94 20.29
C ASN A 277 -3.33 6.01 20.06
N ALA A 278 -3.65 7.06 19.29
CA ALA A 278 -2.68 8.10 18.95
C ALA A 278 -2.83 9.34 19.85
N GLY A 279 -1.72 10.02 20.10
CA GLY A 279 -1.69 11.37 20.64
C GLY A 279 -0.95 12.30 19.68
N ASP A 280 0.08 12.99 20.15
CA ASP A 280 0.93 13.89 19.34
C ASP A 280 2.03 13.11 18.58
N ASP A 281 1.62 12.12 17.79
CA ASP A 281 2.52 11.05 17.30
C ASP A 281 2.82 11.12 15.78
N GLY A 282 2.14 12.00 15.06
CA GLY A 282 2.23 12.14 13.60
C GLY A 282 0.86 12.04 12.91
N TRP A 283 0.82 11.39 11.74
CA TRP A 283 -0.36 11.32 10.90
C TRP A 283 -0.44 10.07 10.04
N TRP A 284 -1.65 9.81 9.53
CA TRP A 284 -1.88 8.95 8.39
C TRP A 284 -2.76 9.65 7.36
N ALA A 285 -2.27 9.77 6.13
CA ALA A 285 -3.06 10.22 4.99
C ALA A 285 -3.11 9.12 3.93
N VAL A 286 -4.25 9.01 3.25
CA VAL A 286 -4.47 8.07 2.15
C VAL A 286 -5.15 8.74 0.96
N ASP A 287 -4.88 8.22 -0.23
CA ASP A 287 -5.48 8.66 -1.49
C ASP A 287 -5.48 7.51 -2.52
N ASN A 288 -6.16 7.69 -3.66
CA ASN A 288 -6.20 6.76 -4.79
C ASN A 288 -6.49 5.31 -4.36
N ILE A 289 -7.53 5.13 -3.56
CA ILE A 289 -7.96 3.82 -3.05
C ILE A 289 -8.59 3.04 -4.21
N GLU A 290 -8.19 1.81 -4.40
CA GLU A 290 -8.61 0.98 -5.53
C GLU A 290 -8.80 -0.47 -5.09
N MET A 291 -9.91 -1.10 -5.49
CA MET A 291 -10.14 -2.54 -5.37
C MET A 291 -10.20 -3.13 -6.78
N THR A 292 -9.29 -4.04 -7.08
CA THR A 292 -9.15 -4.59 -8.43
C THR A 292 -9.11 -6.11 -8.38
N SER A 293 -9.84 -6.75 -9.29
CA SER A 293 -9.71 -8.18 -9.57
C SER A 293 -9.02 -8.42 -10.90
N TYR A 294 -8.29 -9.53 -10.96
CA TYR A 294 -7.53 -9.91 -12.13
C TYR A 294 -7.37 -11.44 -12.15
N ALA A 295 -7.14 -11.97 -13.33
CA ALA A 295 -6.80 -13.38 -13.51
C ALA A 295 -5.34 -13.60 -13.15
N THR A 296 -5.00 -14.73 -12.54
CA THR A 296 -3.60 -15.16 -12.53
C THR A 296 -3.12 -15.39 -13.97
N LEU A 297 -2.29 -14.47 -14.47
CA LEU A 297 -1.61 -14.57 -15.76
C LEU A 297 -0.18 -15.04 -15.51
N LEU A 298 0.07 -16.33 -15.75
CA LEU A 298 1.43 -16.86 -15.66
C LEU A 298 2.33 -16.14 -16.67
N GLY A 299 3.49 -15.68 -16.23
CA GLY A 299 4.42 -14.83 -16.97
C GLY A 299 4.25 -13.32 -16.74
N ASP A 300 3.12 -12.87 -16.20
CA ASP A 300 2.90 -11.45 -15.86
C ASP A 300 3.56 -11.16 -14.50
N MET A 301 4.86 -10.92 -14.54
CA MET A 301 5.69 -10.78 -13.36
C MET A 301 5.55 -9.41 -12.71
N ASN A 302 5.03 -8.41 -13.43
CA ASN A 302 4.77 -7.10 -12.86
C ASN A 302 3.29 -6.86 -12.51
N PHE A 303 2.45 -7.90 -12.64
CA PHE A 303 0.98 -7.93 -12.51
C PHE A 303 0.27 -6.71 -13.12
N SER A 304 0.71 -6.33 -14.32
CA SER A 304 0.06 -5.29 -15.11
C SER A 304 -1.23 -5.76 -15.79
N GLY A 305 -1.47 -7.08 -15.81
CA GLY A 305 -2.57 -7.74 -16.53
C GLY A 305 -2.19 -8.19 -17.94
N ASP A 306 -1.00 -7.83 -18.43
CA ASP A 306 -0.54 -8.07 -19.79
C ASP A 306 0.87 -8.69 -19.78
N LEU A 307 1.15 -9.57 -20.76
CA LEU A 307 2.53 -10.00 -21.01
C LEU A 307 3.24 -8.93 -21.85
N ASP A 308 4.21 -8.25 -21.26
CA ASP A 308 4.93 -7.15 -21.87
C ASP A 308 6.43 -7.08 -21.51
N GLN A 309 7.11 -6.04 -21.98
CA GLN A 309 8.55 -5.91 -21.79
C GLN A 309 8.94 -5.72 -20.31
N GLY A 310 8.05 -5.19 -19.48
CA GLY A 310 8.27 -4.98 -18.06
C GLY A 310 8.33 -6.27 -17.25
N ASP A 311 7.72 -7.35 -17.74
CA ASP A 311 7.75 -8.65 -17.06
C ASP A 311 9.14 -9.27 -17.04
N TYR A 312 9.97 -8.99 -18.04
CA TYR A 312 11.35 -9.47 -18.06
C TYR A 312 12.17 -8.88 -16.91
N ASP A 313 12.00 -7.58 -16.63
CA ASP A 313 12.69 -6.91 -15.55
C ASP A 313 12.20 -7.41 -14.19
N ALA A 314 10.89 -7.59 -14.06
CA ALA A 314 10.26 -8.13 -12.87
C ALA A 314 10.69 -9.58 -12.59
N PHE A 315 10.72 -10.44 -13.61
CA PHE A 315 11.22 -11.82 -13.47
C PHE A 315 12.67 -11.85 -12.98
N ALA A 316 13.53 -11.06 -13.60
CA ALA A 316 14.94 -10.96 -13.22
C ALA A 316 15.10 -10.41 -11.80
N LEU A 317 14.29 -9.42 -11.39
CA LEU A 317 14.27 -8.92 -10.02
C LEU A 317 13.83 -10.01 -9.03
N GLY A 318 12.78 -10.77 -9.35
CA GLY A 318 12.31 -11.89 -8.55
C GLY A 318 13.39 -12.94 -8.28
N MET A 319 14.22 -13.21 -9.30
CA MET A 319 15.31 -14.19 -9.25
C MET A 319 16.49 -13.71 -8.39
N LEU A 320 16.75 -12.41 -8.42
CA LEU A 320 17.93 -11.81 -7.78
C LEU A 320 17.67 -11.37 -6.35
N ASP A 321 16.49 -10.79 -6.10
CA ASP A 321 16.08 -10.31 -4.80
C ASP A 321 14.56 -10.44 -4.66
N THR A 322 14.12 -11.59 -4.17
CA THR A 322 12.71 -11.86 -3.89
C THR A 322 12.11 -10.83 -2.92
N GLN A 323 12.87 -10.24 -2.00
CA GLN A 323 12.33 -9.21 -1.11
C GLN A 323 12.10 -7.89 -1.85
N ALA A 324 13.04 -7.47 -2.70
CA ALA A 324 12.87 -6.29 -3.54
C ALA A 324 11.71 -6.49 -4.55
N TYR A 325 11.62 -7.66 -5.17
CA TYR A 325 10.47 -8.02 -6.01
C TYR A 325 9.16 -7.91 -5.25
N ARG A 326 9.11 -8.43 -4.02
CA ARG A 326 7.93 -8.32 -3.16
C ARG A 326 7.60 -6.87 -2.77
N ILE A 327 8.60 -6.00 -2.69
CA ILE A 327 8.38 -4.57 -2.46
C ILE A 327 7.78 -3.92 -3.71
N ASP A 328 8.31 -4.24 -4.89
CA ASP A 328 7.92 -3.63 -6.15
C ASP A 328 6.58 -4.18 -6.67
N PHE A 329 6.24 -5.43 -6.37
CA PHE A 329 5.07 -6.15 -6.87
C PHE A 329 4.23 -6.75 -5.74
N TRP A 330 3.80 -5.91 -4.81
CA TRP A 330 2.61 -6.14 -3.99
C TRP A 330 2.68 -7.29 -2.99
N GLY A 331 3.88 -7.60 -2.51
CA GLY A 331 4.15 -8.70 -1.58
C GLY A 331 4.07 -10.08 -2.24
N ALA A 332 3.76 -10.11 -3.54
CA ALA A 332 3.57 -11.31 -4.33
C ALA A 332 4.88 -12.08 -4.45
N TYR A 333 4.79 -13.40 -4.35
CA TYR A 333 5.98 -14.21 -4.55
C TYR A 333 6.18 -14.40 -6.04
N PRO A 334 7.42 -14.26 -6.55
CA PRO A 334 7.69 -14.46 -7.97
C PRO A 334 7.32 -15.88 -8.44
N VAL A 335 7.25 -16.85 -7.51
CA VAL A 335 6.75 -18.20 -7.77
C VAL A 335 5.29 -18.23 -8.26
N GLU A 336 4.47 -17.24 -7.93
CA GLU A 336 3.03 -17.25 -8.23
C GLU A 336 2.76 -17.10 -9.72
N ASN A 337 3.49 -16.19 -10.38
CA ASN A 337 3.37 -15.97 -11.82
C ASN A 337 4.58 -16.47 -12.60
N GLY A 338 5.67 -16.82 -11.92
CA GLY A 338 6.96 -17.10 -12.53
C GLY A 338 7.43 -18.55 -12.47
N SER A 339 6.68 -19.47 -11.84
CA SER A 339 7.08 -20.88 -11.72
C SER A 339 5.95 -21.86 -12.04
N LEU A 340 6.30 -23.03 -12.56
CA LEU A 340 5.38 -24.15 -12.78
C LEU A 340 5.41 -25.21 -11.69
N ASP A 341 6.45 -25.26 -10.86
CA ASP A 341 6.69 -26.36 -9.92
C ASP A 341 6.68 -25.94 -8.45
N SER A 342 6.17 -24.73 -8.18
CA SER A 342 6.08 -24.12 -6.84
C SER A 342 7.43 -23.79 -6.21
N THR A 343 8.53 -23.84 -6.98
CA THR A 343 9.84 -23.33 -6.59
C THR A 343 10.29 -22.32 -7.64
N PHE A 344 10.53 -21.08 -7.24
CA PHE A 344 11.01 -20.06 -8.18
C PHE A 344 12.53 -20.07 -8.25
N ASP A 345 13.09 -20.68 -9.29
CA ASP A 345 14.53 -20.79 -9.50
C ASP A 345 14.94 -20.84 -10.99
N PHE A 346 16.24 -20.98 -11.26
CA PHE A 346 16.77 -20.89 -12.62
C PHE A 346 16.13 -21.87 -13.62
N ASP A 347 15.55 -22.99 -13.16
CA ASP A 347 14.90 -23.97 -14.04
C ASP A 347 13.56 -23.44 -14.61
N ASP A 348 13.02 -22.34 -14.08
CA ASP A 348 11.83 -21.65 -14.62
C ASP A 348 12.13 -20.75 -15.84
N ILE A 349 13.39 -20.35 -16.04
CA ILE A 349 13.77 -19.42 -17.13
C ILE A 349 13.33 -19.93 -18.51
N PRO A 350 13.58 -21.19 -18.91
CA PRO A 350 13.15 -21.68 -20.21
C PRO A 350 11.64 -21.61 -20.40
N TRP A 351 10.88 -21.93 -19.35
CA TRP A 351 9.42 -21.84 -19.40
C TRP A 351 8.96 -20.39 -19.51
N PHE A 352 9.51 -19.49 -18.70
CA PHE A 352 9.16 -18.07 -18.74
C PHE A 352 9.44 -17.46 -20.10
N LEU A 353 10.59 -17.76 -20.72
CA LEU A 353 10.92 -17.30 -22.07
C LEU A 353 9.95 -17.87 -23.13
N GLU A 354 9.45 -19.09 -22.95
CA GLU A 354 8.43 -19.67 -23.83
C GLU A 354 7.07 -18.97 -23.66
N VAL A 355 6.68 -18.61 -22.44
CA VAL A 355 5.47 -17.80 -22.17
C VAL A 355 5.57 -16.41 -22.82
N MET A 356 6.74 -15.78 -22.71
CA MET A 356 7.00 -14.44 -23.23
C MET A 356 7.37 -14.38 -24.72
N LYS A 357 7.34 -15.51 -25.46
CA LYS A 357 7.89 -15.61 -26.82
C LYS A 357 7.30 -14.61 -27.82
N ASP A 358 6.04 -14.21 -27.64
CA ASP A 358 5.32 -13.30 -28.54
C ASP A 358 5.51 -11.81 -28.17
N VAL A 359 6.08 -11.52 -27.01
CA VAL A 359 6.42 -10.16 -26.52
C VAL A 359 7.71 -9.63 -27.17
N GLY A 360 8.58 -10.55 -27.61
CA GLY A 360 9.89 -10.25 -28.18
C GLY A 360 10.98 -10.08 -27.13
N ALA A 361 12.25 -10.06 -27.55
CA ALA A 361 13.39 -10.06 -26.63
C ALA A 361 13.36 -8.90 -25.61
N PRO A 362 13.93 -9.07 -24.41
CA PRO A 362 13.94 -8.03 -23.39
C PRO A 362 14.50 -6.71 -23.91
N ALA A 363 13.87 -5.60 -23.59
CA ALA A 363 14.30 -4.27 -24.02
C ALA A 363 15.35 -3.66 -23.08
N SER A 364 15.28 -3.97 -21.78
CA SER A 364 16.21 -3.41 -20.79
C SER A 364 17.58 -4.09 -20.88
N ALA A 365 18.65 -3.31 -20.69
CA ALA A 365 20.01 -3.86 -20.67
C ALA A 365 20.22 -4.86 -19.51
N TYR A 366 19.46 -4.69 -18.43
CA TYR A 366 19.52 -5.55 -17.26
C TYR A 366 18.94 -6.93 -17.55
N ALA A 367 17.70 -7.00 -18.04
CA ALA A 367 17.07 -8.25 -18.43
C ALA A 367 17.81 -8.91 -19.60
N GLN A 368 18.28 -8.15 -20.59
CA GLN A 368 19.12 -8.69 -21.66
C GLN A 368 20.37 -9.38 -21.13
N ALA A 369 21.06 -8.77 -20.15
CA ALA A 369 22.24 -9.36 -19.54
C ALA A 369 21.89 -10.61 -18.71
N PHE A 370 20.78 -10.59 -17.98
CA PHE A 370 20.31 -11.71 -17.16
C PHE A 370 20.04 -12.96 -18.02
N PHE A 371 19.26 -12.81 -19.09
CA PHE A 371 18.90 -13.93 -19.97
C PHE A 371 19.99 -14.31 -20.98
N ALA A 372 21.06 -13.52 -21.10
CA ALA A 372 22.24 -13.86 -21.89
C ALA A 372 23.23 -14.79 -21.17
N ILE A 373 23.05 -15.02 -19.86
CA ILE A 373 23.89 -15.94 -19.08
C ILE A 373 23.54 -17.37 -19.55
N PRO A 374 24.49 -18.11 -20.17
CA PRO A 374 24.26 -19.50 -20.50
C PRO A 374 23.95 -20.24 -19.21
N GLU A 375 22.86 -21.00 -19.18
CA GLU A 375 22.51 -21.78 -18.00
C GLU A 375 23.74 -22.55 -17.50
N PRO A 376 23.94 -22.66 -16.18
CA PRO A 376 24.90 -23.61 -15.64
C PRO A 376 24.35 -25.00 -15.94
N THR A 377 24.51 -25.47 -17.17
CA THR A 377 24.18 -26.83 -17.56
C THR A 377 24.76 -27.74 -16.50
N GLY A 378 23.97 -28.68 -15.99
CA GLY A 378 24.42 -29.65 -14.99
C GLY A 378 25.75 -30.35 -15.37
N ALA A 379 26.19 -30.25 -16.62
CA ALA A 379 27.53 -30.56 -17.10
C ALA A 379 28.67 -29.84 -16.36
N ALA A 380 28.56 -28.55 -16.01
CA ALA A 380 29.60 -27.82 -15.30
C ALA A 380 29.76 -28.30 -13.85
N LEU A 381 28.64 -28.56 -13.17
CA LEU A 381 28.63 -29.19 -11.83
C LEU A 381 29.08 -30.65 -11.88
N SER A 382 28.74 -31.39 -12.94
CA SER A 382 29.20 -32.76 -13.16
C SER A 382 30.70 -32.84 -13.44
N LEU A 383 31.27 -31.85 -14.13
CA LEU A 383 32.72 -31.77 -14.39
C LEU A 383 33.50 -31.52 -13.10
N ILE A 384 32.99 -30.64 -12.23
CA ILE A 384 33.58 -30.37 -10.91
C ILE A 384 33.45 -31.60 -10.00
N ALA A 385 32.32 -32.29 -10.00
CA ALA A 385 32.12 -33.53 -9.25
C ALA A 385 33.02 -34.68 -9.75
N MET A 386 33.18 -34.84 -11.06
CA MET A 386 34.06 -35.85 -11.66
C MET A 386 35.55 -35.55 -11.40
N LEU A 387 35.96 -34.27 -11.45
CA LEU A 387 37.32 -33.86 -11.10
C LEU A 387 37.62 -34.03 -9.60
N SER A 388 36.63 -33.79 -8.74
CA SER A 388 36.71 -34.03 -7.30
C SER A 388 36.82 -35.53 -6.96
N TYR A 389 36.11 -36.38 -7.71
CA TYR A 389 36.16 -37.83 -7.57
C TYR A 389 37.49 -38.42 -8.10
N ALA A 390 38.01 -37.88 -9.21
CA ALA A 390 39.32 -38.25 -9.75
C ALA A 390 40.47 -37.82 -8.83
N ALA A 391 40.37 -36.65 -8.18
CA ALA A 391 41.38 -36.18 -7.22
C ALA A 391 41.40 -37.00 -5.91
N ARG A 392 40.27 -37.60 -5.50
CA ARG A 392 40.20 -38.51 -4.35
C ARG A 392 40.71 -39.93 -4.64
N ARG A 393 40.93 -40.29 -5.91
CA ARG A 393 41.54 -41.55 -6.33
C ARG A 393 43.00 -41.35 -6.73
N ARG A 394 43.85 -40.91 -5.79
CA ARG A 394 45.28 -41.25 -5.82
C ARG A 394 45.51 -42.39 -4.81
N PRO A 395 45.95 -43.59 -5.25
CA PRO A 395 46.43 -44.60 -4.32
C PRO A 395 47.78 -44.16 -3.75
N GLY A 396 48.13 -44.72 -2.58
CA GLY A 396 49.35 -44.42 -1.84
C GLY A 396 50.66 -44.74 -2.54
#